data_AF-A0A3C1SQC7-F1
#
_entry.id   AF-A0A3C1SQC7-F1
#
_cell.length_a   1.000
_cell.length_b   1.000
_cell.length_c   1.000
_cell.angle_alpha   90.00
_cell.angle_beta   90.00
_cell.angle_gamma   90.00
#
_symmetry.space_group_name_H-M   'P 1'
#
loop_
_entity.id
_entity.type
_entity.pdbx_description
1 polymer ?
#
loop_
_entity_poly.entity_id
_entity_poly.type
_entity_poly.pdbx_seq_one_letter_code
_entity_poly.pdbx_strand_id
1 'polypeptide(L)'
;MRTLGSFEGWSSLIRASLVWLGEADPLLGRSSIENADPVRRKLRSLLLGWYFAFKTIPTTSKEAVTFANQIERDEGGNEVRLHSEFYEILSEHFSDRRGEVRPQLIGEFIKQNQRRIECGIRFEEGGERNGKKLWKVEVTDLTTLNHNMTIFLNLS
;
A
#
# COMPACT_ATOMS: atom_id res chain seq x y z
N MET A 1 5.90 14.51 32.43
CA MET A 1 6.21 14.54 30.98
C MET A 1 5.63 13.27 30.38
N ARG A 2 4.47 13.34 29.72
CA ARG A 2 3.77 12.16 29.21
C ARG A 2 2.91 12.52 28.00
N THR A 3 3.15 11.81 26.90
CA THR A 3 2.27 11.51 25.76
C THR A 3 3.01 10.38 25.03
N LEU A 4 2.88 9.10 25.41
CA LEU A 4 1.79 8.17 25.09
C LEU A 4 1.11 8.49 23.76
N GLY A 5 1.49 7.72 22.74
CA GLY A 5 0.88 7.76 21.41
C GLY A 5 1.71 7.12 20.29
N SER A 6 2.72 6.29 20.58
CA SER A 6 3.42 5.53 19.53
C SER A 6 2.60 4.29 19.16
N PHE A 7 2.01 4.32 17.96
CA PHE A 7 1.83 3.20 17.03
C PHE A 7 1.15 1.89 17.47
N GLU A 8 0.61 1.79 18.69
CA GLU A 8 -0.20 0.64 19.12
C GLU A 8 -1.65 0.73 18.56
N GLY A 9 -2.07 1.92 18.12
CA GLY A 9 -3.43 2.20 17.64
C GLY A 9 -3.77 1.61 16.27
N TRP A 10 -2.80 1.56 15.33
CA TRP A 10 -3.04 1.11 13.95
C TRP A 10 -3.42 -0.38 13.89
N SER A 11 -2.72 -1.23 14.67
CA SER A 11 -3.01 -2.66 14.75
C SER A 11 -4.37 -2.98 15.37
N SER A 12 -4.89 -2.11 16.25
CA SER A 12 -6.19 -2.32 16.89
C SER A 12 -7.36 -1.73 16.09
N LEU A 13 -7.17 -0.60 15.40
CA LEU A 13 -8.20 0.05 14.58
C LEU A 13 -8.47 -0.65 13.25
N ILE A 14 -7.43 -1.15 12.56
CA ILE A 14 -7.60 -1.90 11.31
C ILE A 14 -8.28 -3.26 11.57
N ARG A 15 -7.90 -3.97 12.65
CA ARG A 15 -8.57 -5.21 13.07
C ARG A 15 -10.04 -5.00 13.49
N ALA A 16 -10.38 -3.85 14.08
CA ALA A 16 -11.76 -3.50 14.42
C ALA A 16 -12.63 -3.17 13.19
N SER A 17 -12.04 -2.57 12.14
CA SER A 17 -12.79 -2.23 10.91
C SER A 17 -13.25 -3.43 10.07
N LEU A 18 -12.74 -4.63 10.38
CA LEU A 18 -13.13 -5.89 9.73
C LEU A 18 -14.22 -6.66 10.49
N VAL A 19 -14.73 -6.13 11.61
CA VAL A 19 -15.81 -6.74 12.39
C VAL A 19 -16.99 -5.77 12.47
N TRP A 20 -17.95 -6.03 11.58
CA TRP A 20 -19.37 -5.64 11.59
C TRP A 20 -19.75 -4.17 11.36
N LEU A 21 -20.46 -3.95 10.24
CA LEU A 21 -21.64 -3.10 10.22
C LEU A 21 -22.74 -3.80 9.42
N GLY A 22 -23.67 -4.43 10.14
CA GLY A 22 -24.96 -4.82 9.59
C GLY A 22 -25.89 -3.61 9.61
N GLU A 23 -26.43 -3.24 8.46
CA GLU A 23 -27.83 -2.81 8.24
C GLU A 23 -28.06 -2.46 6.75
N ALA A 24 -29.32 -2.54 6.30
CA ALA A 24 -29.73 -2.87 4.94
C ALA A 24 -30.17 -1.72 3.99
N ASP A 25 -29.83 -1.88 2.69
CA ASP A 25 -30.58 -1.62 1.42
C ASP A 25 -30.92 -0.18 0.93
N PRO A 26 -31.26 0.12 -0.37
CA PRO A 26 -31.23 -0.65 -1.63
C PRO A 26 -30.66 0.06 -2.89
N LEU A 27 -30.22 -0.75 -3.87
CA LEU A 27 -30.43 -0.65 -5.34
C LEU A 27 -29.20 -1.09 -6.17
N LEU A 28 -29.33 -2.32 -6.69
CA LEU A 28 -28.69 -2.89 -7.89
C LEU A 28 -27.14 -2.97 -7.94
N GLY A 29 -26.61 -4.12 -7.49
CA GLY A 29 -25.25 -4.57 -7.83
C GLY A 29 -24.47 -5.32 -6.74
N ARG A 30 -25.14 -6.05 -5.83
CA ARG A 30 -24.54 -6.54 -4.56
C ARG A 30 -23.27 -7.38 -4.67
N SER A 31 -23.07 -8.20 -5.71
CA SER A 31 -21.88 -9.07 -5.78
C SER A 31 -20.59 -8.38 -6.24
N SER A 32 -20.69 -7.24 -6.94
CA SER A 32 -19.52 -6.47 -7.40
C SER A 32 -19.06 -5.42 -6.40
N ILE A 33 -19.95 -4.93 -5.53
CA ILE A 33 -19.65 -3.85 -4.58
C ILE A 33 -18.93 -4.41 -3.34
N GLU A 34 -19.36 -5.57 -2.85
CA GLU A 34 -18.76 -6.24 -1.68
C GLU A 34 -17.34 -6.76 -1.98
N ASN A 35 -17.09 -7.30 -3.17
CA ASN A 35 -15.76 -7.73 -3.61
C ASN A 35 -14.85 -6.57 -4.05
N ALA A 36 -15.42 -5.45 -4.53
CA ALA A 36 -14.64 -4.29 -4.93
C ALA A 36 -14.00 -3.57 -3.74
N ASP A 37 -14.59 -3.62 -2.55
CA ASP A 37 -14.07 -2.91 -1.38
C ASP A 37 -12.69 -3.46 -0.91
N PRO A 38 -12.47 -4.78 -0.75
CA PRO A 38 -11.16 -5.33 -0.42
C PRO A 38 -10.08 -5.04 -1.48
N VAL A 39 -10.40 -5.20 -2.77
CA VAL A 39 -9.45 -4.93 -3.87
C VAL A 39 -9.14 -3.44 -3.95
N ARG A 40 -10.14 -2.58 -3.76
CA ARG A 40 -9.99 -1.13 -3.74
C ARG A 40 -9.11 -0.69 -2.58
N ARG A 41 -9.35 -1.20 -1.37
CA ARG A 41 -8.50 -0.92 -0.19
C ARG A 41 -7.06 -1.33 -0.44
N LYS A 42 -6.83 -2.56 -0.91
CA LYS A 42 -5.49 -3.06 -1.27
C LYS A 42 -4.80 -2.19 -2.32
N LEU A 43 -5.52 -1.77 -3.36
CA LEU A 43 -4.96 -0.88 -4.40
C LEU A 43 -4.62 0.52 -3.84
N ARG A 44 -5.50 1.09 -3.02
CA ARG A 44 -5.27 2.40 -2.37
C ARG A 44 -4.03 2.36 -1.48
N SER A 45 -3.90 1.35 -0.63
CA SER A 45 -2.74 1.17 0.25
C SER A 45 -1.46 1.05 -0.56
N LEU A 46 -1.46 0.20 -1.60
CA LEU A 46 -0.30 0.04 -2.46
C LEU A 46 0.07 1.33 -3.21
N LEU A 47 -0.91 2.06 -3.77
CA LEU A 47 -0.67 3.31 -4.50
C LEU A 47 -0.05 4.40 -3.62
N LEU A 48 -0.61 4.60 -2.42
CA LEU A 48 -0.11 5.62 -1.48
C LEU A 48 1.27 5.25 -0.94
N GLY A 49 1.47 3.99 -0.53
CA GLY A 49 2.78 3.49 -0.09
C GLY A 49 3.83 3.57 -1.19
N TRP A 50 3.48 3.20 -2.42
CA TRP A 50 4.39 3.30 -3.56
C TRP A 50 4.74 4.75 -3.91
N TYR A 51 3.76 5.66 -3.90
CA TYR A 51 4.02 7.08 -4.14
C TYR A 51 4.85 7.71 -3.02
N PHE A 52 4.64 7.31 -1.77
CA PHE A 52 5.48 7.74 -0.65
C PHE A 52 6.94 7.31 -0.85
N ALA A 53 7.17 6.03 -1.18
CA ALA A 53 8.49 5.44 -1.35
C ALA A 53 9.24 5.91 -2.61
N PHE A 54 8.56 5.97 -3.76
CA PHE A 54 9.21 6.14 -5.07
C PHE A 54 8.71 7.34 -5.85
N LYS A 55 7.70 8.06 -5.37
CA LYS A 55 7.01 9.13 -6.12
C LYS A 55 6.58 8.60 -7.50
N THR A 56 7.08 9.20 -8.58
CA THR A 56 6.79 8.83 -9.97
C THR A 56 7.95 8.06 -10.62
N ILE A 57 8.98 7.69 -9.84
CA ILE A 57 10.15 6.98 -10.34
C ILE A 57 9.73 5.56 -10.75
N PRO A 58 10.06 5.10 -11.98
CA PRO A 58 9.84 3.72 -12.38
C PRO A 58 10.65 2.75 -11.52
N THR A 59 9.97 1.79 -10.90
CA THR A 59 10.59 0.82 -9.98
C THR A 59 10.05 -0.57 -10.24
N THR A 60 10.90 -1.59 -10.15
CA THR A 60 10.47 -2.99 -10.26
C THR A 60 9.86 -3.47 -8.95
N SER A 61 8.95 -4.43 -9.00
CA SER A 61 8.42 -5.06 -7.78
C SER A 61 9.51 -5.70 -6.91
N LYS A 62 10.65 -6.13 -7.50
CA LYS A 62 11.78 -6.67 -6.75
C LYS A 62 12.49 -5.57 -5.96
N GLU A 63 12.76 -4.44 -6.58
CA GLU A 63 13.34 -3.28 -5.87
C GLU A 63 12.41 -2.76 -4.79
N ALA A 64 11.10 -2.74 -5.02
CA ALA A 64 10.13 -2.36 -4.00
C ALA A 64 10.25 -3.23 -2.74
N VAL A 65 10.39 -4.55 -2.92
CA VAL A 65 10.64 -5.48 -1.80
C VAL A 65 12.01 -5.28 -1.17
N THR A 66 13.06 -5.04 -1.96
CA THR A 66 14.41 -4.75 -1.42
C THR A 66 14.42 -3.47 -0.59
N PHE A 67 13.76 -2.42 -1.08
CA PHE A 67 13.59 -1.15 -0.38
C PHE A 67 12.84 -1.35 0.94
N ALA A 68 11.68 -2.03 0.92
CA ALA A 68 10.89 -2.31 2.12
C ALA A 68 11.65 -3.11 3.19
N ASN A 69 12.64 -3.92 2.80
CA ASN A 69 13.44 -4.74 3.72
C ASN A 69 14.72 -4.05 4.21
N GLN A 70 14.95 -2.77 3.89
CA GLN A 70 16.13 -2.08 4.39
C GLN A 70 16.05 -1.93 5.92
N ILE A 71 17.14 -2.30 6.58
CA ILE A 71 17.33 -2.25 8.03
C ILE A 71 18.56 -1.40 8.32
N GLU A 72 18.47 -0.56 9.34
CA GLU A 72 19.61 0.16 9.92
C GLU A 72 19.76 -0.17 11.40
N ARG A 73 20.85 0.30 12.02
CA ARG A 73 21.03 0.23 13.46
C ARG A 73 20.78 1.58 14.09
N ASP A 74 19.92 1.61 15.11
CA ASP A 74 19.72 2.82 15.91
C ASP A 74 20.94 3.14 16.78
N GLU A 75 20.89 4.25 17.52
CA GLU A 75 21.95 4.66 18.45
C GLU A 75 22.24 3.62 19.56
N GLY A 76 21.28 2.74 19.84
CA GLY A 76 21.39 1.63 20.78
C GLY A 76 21.91 0.32 20.17
N GLY A 77 22.18 0.30 18.86
CA GLY A 77 22.62 -0.88 18.12
C GLY A 77 21.50 -1.86 17.76
N ASN A 78 20.23 -1.51 17.97
CA ASN A 78 19.10 -2.35 17.59
C ASN A 78 18.83 -2.24 16.10
N GLU A 79 18.45 -3.36 15.48
CA GLU A 79 18.02 -3.37 14.09
C GLU A 79 16.62 -2.77 13.94
N VAL A 80 16.53 -1.66 13.20
CA VAL A 80 15.28 -0.95 12.91
C VAL A 80 15.03 -0.97 11.41
N ARG A 81 13.79 -1.26 11.01
CA ARG A 81 13.39 -1.24 9.61
C ARG A 81 13.10 0.19 9.17
N LEU A 82 13.75 0.63 8.09
CA LEU A 82 13.67 2.01 7.59
C LEU A 82 12.32 2.40 7.01
N HIS A 83 11.61 1.42 6.44
CA HIS A 83 10.36 1.64 5.70
C HIS A 83 9.27 0.73 6.24
N SER A 84 9.00 0.81 7.55
CA SER A 84 8.03 -0.02 8.28
C SER A 84 6.66 -0.04 7.63
N GLU A 85 6.12 1.12 7.26
CA GLU A 85 4.77 1.29 6.74
C GLU A 85 4.64 0.64 5.36
N PHE A 86 5.65 0.84 4.52
CA PHE A 86 5.66 0.23 3.19
C PHE A 86 5.84 -1.28 3.30
N TYR A 87 6.68 -1.76 4.22
CA TYR A 87 6.82 -3.18 4.50
C TYR A 87 5.50 -3.82 5.01
N GLU A 88 4.78 -3.16 5.90
CA GLU A 88 3.49 -3.63 6.41
C GLU A 88 2.46 -3.78 5.28
N ILE A 89 2.33 -2.77 4.41
CA ILE A 89 1.46 -2.84 3.23
C ILE A 89 1.84 -4.03 2.34
N LEU A 90 3.14 -4.23 2.10
CA LEU A 90 3.60 -5.33 1.26
C LEU A 90 3.37 -6.70 1.90
N SER A 91 3.63 -6.84 3.20
CA SER A 91 3.48 -8.09 3.95
C SER A 91 2.03 -8.49 4.16
N GLU A 92 1.14 -7.53 4.42
CA GLU A 92 -0.30 -7.80 4.58
C GLU A 92 -0.91 -8.36 3.29
N HIS A 93 -0.50 -7.83 2.14
CA HIS A 93 -1.22 -8.05 0.89
C HIS A 93 -0.52 -8.96 -0.11
N PHE A 94 0.80 -9.14 0.01
CA PHE A 94 1.63 -9.79 -1.02
C PHE A 94 2.61 -10.83 -0.45
N SER A 95 2.34 -11.33 0.75
CA SER A 95 3.07 -12.47 1.31
C SER A 95 2.50 -13.81 0.88
N ASP A 96 3.36 -14.82 0.83
CA ASP A 96 2.93 -16.20 0.64
C ASP A 96 2.48 -16.86 1.97
N ARG A 97 2.20 -18.16 1.93
CA ARG A 97 1.78 -18.93 3.12
C ARG A 97 2.83 -18.99 4.24
N ARG A 98 4.09 -18.63 3.96
CA ARG A 98 5.18 -18.58 4.94
C ARG A 98 5.39 -17.16 5.49
N GLY A 99 4.60 -16.18 5.03
CA GLY A 99 4.75 -14.78 5.41
C GLY A 99 5.77 -14.00 4.57
N GLU A 100 6.36 -14.62 3.55
CA GLU A 100 7.40 -14.00 2.73
C GLU A 100 6.80 -13.15 1.60
N VAL A 101 7.15 -11.85 1.54
CA VAL A 101 6.69 -10.95 0.48
C VAL A 101 7.20 -11.43 -0.87
N ARG A 102 6.28 -11.61 -1.84
CA ARG A 102 6.59 -12.09 -3.19
C ARG A 102 6.48 -10.95 -4.22
N PRO A 103 7.60 -10.50 -4.84
CA PRO A 103 7.58 -9.50 -5.91
C PRO A 103 6.62 -9.82 -7.05
N GLN A 104 6.44 -11.11 -7.35
CA GLN A 104 5.55 -11.59 -8.41
C GLN A 104 4.09 -11.22 -8.14
N LEU A 105 3.63 -11.38 -6.89
CA LEU A 105 2.25 -11.06 -6.49
C LEU A 105 1.98 -9.56 -6.61
N ILE A 106 2.96 -8.72 -6.27
CA ILE A 106 2.88 -7.27 -6.44
C ILE A 106 2.74 -6.92 -7.91
N GLY A 107 3.64 -7.43 -8.76
CA GLY A 107 3.65 -7.12 -10.19
C GLY A 107 2.40 -7.60 -10.91
N GLU A 108 1.87 -8.77 -10.55
CA GLU A 108 0.62 -9.30 -11.09
C GLU A 108 -0.58 -8.43 -10.68
N PHE A 109 -0.65 -8.05 -9.41
CA PHE A 109 -1.73 -7.20 -8.91
C PHE A 109 -1.71 -5.80 -9.55
N ILE A 110 -0.52 -5.20 -9.71
CA ILE A 110 -0.39 -3.93 -10.43
C ILE A 110 -0.85 -4.09 -11.87
N LYS A 111 -0.42 -5.15 -12.57
CA LYS A 111 -0.84 -5.42 -13.96
C LYS A 111 -2.35 -5.54 -14.09
N GLN A 112 -3.02 -6.19 -13.14
CA GLN A 112 -4.48 -6.35 -13.14
C GLN A 112 -5.24 -5.04 -12.86
N ASN A 113 -4.61 -4.09 -12.15
CA ASN A 113 -5.25 -2.86 -11.69
C ASN A 113 -4.63 -1.58 -12.31
N GLN A 114 -3.72 -1.72 -13.27
CA GLN A 114 -3.11 -0.57 -13.94
C GLN A 114 -4.17 0.34 -14.58
N ARG A 115 -3.87 1.63 -14.68
CA ARG A 115 -4.78 2.69 -15.17
C ARG A 115 -6.02 2.96 -14.31
N ARG A 116 -6.33 2.15 -13.30
CA ARG A 116 -7.40 2.44 -12.34
C ARG A 116 -6.97 3.57 -11.42
N ILE A 117 -7.77 4.65 -11.40
CA ILE A 117 -7.51 5.82 -10.57
C ILE A 117 -8.07 5.62 -9.18
N GLU A 118 -7.22 5.75 -8.17
CA GLU A 118 -7.61 5.83 -6.76
C GLU A 118 -6.72 6.89 -6.08
N CYS A 119 -7.25 7.61 -5.10
CA CYS A 119 -6.47 8.64 -4.37
C CYS A 119 -5.83 9.72 -5.28
N GLY A 120 -6.40 9.99 -6.47
CA GLY A 120 -5.82 10.97 -7.41
C GLY A 120 -4.57 10.48 -8.15
N ILE A 121 -4.25 9.18 -8.05
CA ILE A 121 -3.10 8.53 -8.69
C ILE A 121 -3.48 7.19 -9.31
N ARG A 122 -2.64 6.69 -10.22
CA ARG A 122 -2.77 5.34 -10.79
C ARG A 122 -1.42 4.74 -11.13
N PHE A 123 -1.35 3.42 -11.27
CA PHE A 123 -0.18 2.75 -11.81
C PHE A 123 -0.15 2.81 -13.33
N GLU A 124 1.04 3.06 -13.88
CA GLU A 124 1.36 3.01 -15.30
C GLU A 124 2.63 2.19 -15.55
N GLU A 125 2.77 1.69 -16.78
CA GLU A 125 4.00 1.05 -17.22
C GLU A 125 5.13 2.08 -17.33
N GLY A 126 6.24 1.79 -16.67
CA GLY A 126 7.45 2.62 -16.65
C GLY A 126 8.55 2.11 -17.59
N GLY A 127 8.24 1.14 -18.45
CA GLY A 127 9.19 0.45 -19.32
C GLY A 127 9.66 -0.88 -18.74
N GLU A 128 10.86 -1.30 -19.13
CA GLU A 128 11.45 -2.59 -18.76
C GLU A 128 12.94 -2.44 -18.48
N ARG A 129 13.44 -3.17 -17.47
CA ARG A 129 14.87 -3.27 -17.17
C ARG A 129 15.24 -4.72 -16.90
N ASN A 130 16.22 -5.25 -17.63
CA ASN A 130 16.70 -6.64 -17.53
C ASN A 130 15.56 -7.68 -17.63
N GLY A 131 14.62 -7.48 -18.57
CA GLY A 131 13.50 -8.41 -18.73
C GLY A 131 12.40 -8.28 -17.67
N LYS A 132 12.41 -7.20 -16.85
CA LYS A 132 11.46 -6.97 -15.75
C LYS A 132 10.72 -5.65 -15.94
N LYS A 133 9.39 -5.71 -15.86
CA LYS A 133 8.52 -4.52 -15.93
C LYS A 133 8.85 -3.54 -14.81
N LEU A 134 8.93 -2.27 -15.18
CA LEU A 134 8.97 -1.14 -14.28
C LEU A 134 7.55 -0.60 -14.09
N TRP A 135 7.18 -0.30 -12.87
CA TRP A 135 5.91 0.34 -12.53
C TRP A 135 6.18 1.73 -11.98
N LYS A 136 5.40 2.70 -12.43
CA LYS A 136 5.43 4.06 -11.88
C LYS A 136 4.01 4.48 -11.51
N VAL A 137 3.93 5.45 -10.61
CA VAL A 137 2.68 6.15 -10.34
C VAL A 137 2.59 7.38 -11.23
N GLU A 138 1.42 7.62 -11.82
CA GLU A 138 1.05 8.87 -12.48
C GLU A 138 0.04 9.63 -11.63
N VAL A 139 0.27 10.93 -11.45
CA VAL A 139 -0.65 11.83 -10.74
C VAL A 139 -1.71 12.33 -11.71
N THR A 140 -2.96 11.99 -11.44
CA THR A 140 -4.11 12.45 -12.22
C THR A 140 -4.82 13.63 -11.58
N ASP A 141 -4.80 13.71 -10.24
CA ASP A 141 -5.28 14.86 -9.48
C ASP A 141 -4.43 15.06 -8.22
N LEU A 142 -3.65 16.15 -8.21
CA LEU A 142 -2.75 16.49 -7.12
C LEU A 142 -3.51 16.88 -5.85
N THR A 143 -4.69 17.48 -5.95
CA THR A 143 -5.48 17.90 -4.79
C THR A 143 -5.99 16.68 -4.02
N THR A 144 -6.60 15.73 -4.73
CA THR A 144 -7.02 14.45 -4.14
C THR A 144 -5.82 13.68 -3.60
N LEU A 145 -4.69 13.63 -4.30
CA LEU A 145 -3.49 12.97 -3.81
C LEU A 145 -3.00 13.57 -2.50
N ASN A 146 -2.85 14.90 -2.43
CA ASN A 146 -2.38 15.56 -1.22
C ASN A 146 -3.30 15.29 -0.03
N HIS A 147 -4.62 15.37 -0.22
CA HIS A 147 -5.59 15.05 0.84
C HIS A 147 -5.45 13.60 1.34
N ASN A 148 -5.34 12.63 0.42
CA ASN A 148 -5.19 11.23 0.79
C ASN A 148 -3.81 10.92 1.39
N MET A 149 -2.75 11.61 0.97
CA MET A 149 -1.41 11.49 1.56
C MET A 149 -1.36 12.07 2.96
N THR A 150 -2.06 13.17 3.24
CA THR A 150 -2.18 13.70 4.61
C THR A 150 -2.89 12.69 5.50
N ILE A 151 -3.98 12.07 5.04
CA ILE A 151 -4.67 11.01 5.79
C ILE A 151 -3.74 9.81 5.99
N PHE A 152 -3.06 9.36 4.94
CA PHE A 152 -2.12 8.24 5.00
C PHE A 152 -1.03 8.47 6.04
N LEU A 153 -0.33 9.62 5.98
CA LEU A 153 0.79 9.93 6.86
C LEU A 153 0.39 10.28 8.30
N ASN A 154 -0.85 10.76 8.53
CA ASN A 154 -1.35 10.98 9.89
C ASN A 154 -1.92 9.70 10.52
N LEU A 155 -2.07 8.63 9.75
CA LEU A 155 -2.46 7.30 10.19
C LEU A 155 -1.29 6.30 10.21
N SER A 156 -0.11 6.73 9.73
CA SER A 156 1.16 6.01 9.70
C SER A 156 2.04 6.42 10.87
#